data_AF-R6TLM3-F1
#
_entry.id   AF-R6TLM3-F1
#
_cell.length_a   1.000
_cell.length_b   1.000
_cell.length_c   1.000
_cell.angle_alpha   90.00
_cell.angle_beta   90.00
_cell.angle_gamma   90.00
#
_symmetry.space_group_name_H-M   'P 1'
#
loop_
_entity.id
_entity.type
_entity.pdbx_description
1 polymer ?
#
loop_
_entity_poly.entity_id
_entity_poly.type
_entity_poly.pdbx_seq_one_letter_code
_entity_poly.pdbx_strand_id
1 'polypeptide(L)' 'MIKEIEIQGCVQVQPNITAEDFWDAFIPFLEERGWHFGGGLSTIVDGYYLNEDGTRGPHVLDGPPPIQ' A
#
# COMPACT_ATOMS: atom_id res chain seq x y z
N MET A 1 25.07 2.76 -7.60
CA MET A 1 24.63 1.80 -6.58
C MET A 1 23.26 2.27 -6.11
N ILE A 2 22.25 1.41 -6.15
CA ILE A 2 20.89 1.73 -5.67
C ILE A 2 20.79 1.19 -4.23
N LYS A 3 20.22 1.99 -3.33
CA LYS A 3 19.93 1.60 -1.95
C LYS A 3 18.44 1.71 -1.73
N GLU A 4 17.81 0.62 -1.30
CA GLU A 4 16.38 0.54 -1.03
C GLU A 4 16.14 0.23 0.45
N ILE A 5 14.99 0.62 0.97
CA ILE A 5 14.55 0.38 2.36
C ILE A 5 13.15 -0.24 2.28
N GLU A 6 13.00 -1.46 2.80
CA GLU A 6 11.70 -2.11 2.96
C GLU A 6 11.05 -1.64 4.27
N ILE A 7 9.75 -1.32 4.22
CA ILE A 7 8.93 -1.00 5.39
C ILE A 7 7.79 -2.00 5.45
N GLN A 8 7.80 -2.87 6.46
CA GLN A 8 6.74 -3.86 6.67
C GLN A 8 5.67 -3.29 7.62
N GLY A 9 4.44 -3.15 7.15
CA GLY A 9 3.33 -2.67 7.98
C GLY A 9 2.16 -2.10 7.18
N CYS A 10 1.15 -1.62 7.90
CA CYS A 10 -0.02 -0.94 7.33
C CYS A 10 -0.08 0.50 7.83
N VAL A 11 -0.42 1.44 6.94
CA VAL A 11 -0.76 2.80 7.33
C VAL A 11 -2.27 2.88 7.55
N GLN A 12 -2.69 3.38 8.71
CA GLN A 12 -4.10 3.61 9.00
C GLN A 12 -4.47 5.04 8.63
N VAL A 13 -5.52 5.20 7.82
CA VAL A 13 -6.06 6.50 7.38
C VAL A 13 -7.52 6.64 7.82
N GLN A 14 -8.11 7.83 7.66
CA GLN A 14 -9.53 8.02 7.92
C GLN A 14 -10.40 7.21 6.92
N PRO A 15 -11.58 6.70 7.31
CA PRO A 15 -12.39 5.83 6.44
C PRO A 15 -12.85 6.44 5.11
N ASN A 16 -12.84 7.77 5.01
CA ASN A 16 -13.23 8.51 3.81
C ASN A 16 -12.07 8.76 2.83
N ILE A 17 -10.84 8.35 3.17
CA ILE A 17 -9.67 8.48 2.31
C ILE A 17 -9.60 7.25 1.43
N THR A 18 -9.58 7.46 0.12
CA THR A 18 -9.41 6.39 -0.86
C THR A 18 -7.93 6.01 -1.04
N ALA A 19 -7.68 4.89 -1.72
CA ALA A 19 -6.31 4.51 -2.10
C ALA A 19 -5.67 5.56 -3.01
N GLU A 20 -6.44 6.20 -3.89
CA GLU A 20 -5.98 7.26 -4.79
C GLU A 20 -5.62 8.54 -4.00
N ASP A 21 -6.50 8.99 -3.09
CA ASP A 21 -6.20 10.14 -2.22
C ASP A 21 -4.91 9.94 -1.42
N PHE A 22 -4.69 8.72 -0.91
CA PHE A 22 -3.46 8.37 -0.21
C PHE A 22 -2.25 8.38 -1.15
N TRP A 23 -2.38 7.82 -2.36
CA TRP A 23 -1.31 7.80 -3.36
C TRP A 23 -0.86 9.21 -3.74
N ASP A 24 -1.82 10.08 -4.01
CA ASP A 24 -1.61 11.47 -4.40
C ASP A 24 -0.96 12.30 -3.29
N ALA A 25 -1.11 11.90 -2.03
CA ALA A 25 -0.38 12.50 -0.92
C ALA A 25 1.01 11.87 -0.71
N PHE A 26 1.13 10.55 -0.89
CA PHE A 26 2.33 9.78 -0.55
C PHE A 26 3.45 9.93 -1.57
N ILE A 27 3.14 9.86 -2.87
CA ILE A 27 4.15 9.96 -3.92
C ILE A 27 4.87 11.32 -3.91
N PRO A 28 4.16 12.47 -3.89
CA PRO A 28 4.83 13.76 -3.80
C PRO A 28 5.71 13.90 -2.55
N PHE A 29 5.26 13.38 -1.40
CA PHE A 29 6.05 13.39 -0.16
C PHE A 29 7.43 12.72 -0.33
N LEU A 30 7.50 11.63 -1.10
CA LEU A 30 8.77 10.94 -1.40
C LEU A 30 9.58 11.67 -2.47
N GLU A 31 8.94 12.09 -3.55
CA GLU A 31 9.60 12.72 -4.69
C GLU A 31 10.23 14.07 -4.32
N GLU A 32 9.60 14.85 -3.43
CA GLU A 32 10.16 16.09 -2.87
C GLU A 32 11.49 15.87 -2.13
N ARG A 33 11.79 14.63 -1.71
CA ARG A 33 13.04 14.24 -1.04
C ARG A 33 14.02 13.55 -1.99
N GLY A 34 13.68 13.47 -3.28
CA GLY A 34 14.45 12.74 -4.28
C GLY A 34 14.38 11.23 -4.11
N TRP A 35 13.36 10.71 -3.42
CA TRP A 35 13.13 9.27 -3.25
C TRP A 35 12.16 8.76 -4.30
N HIS A 36 12.25 7.46 -4.60
CA HIS A 36 11.38 6.80 -5.55
C HIS A 36 10.70 5.60 -4.88
N PHE A 37 9.40 5.45 -5.08
CA PHE A 37 8.65 4.28 -4.63
C PHE A 37 8.41 3.32 -5.79
N GLY A 38 9.03 2.14 -5.74
CA GLY A 38 8.93 1.13 -6.79
C GLY A 38 7.78 0.13 -6.64
N GLY A 39 6.84 0.37 -5.71
CA GLY A 39 5.75 -0.56 -5.39
C GLY A 39 4.37 -0.10 -5.86
N GLY A 40 3.34 -0.86 -5.48
CA GLY A 40 1.94 -0.53 -5.70
C GLY A 40 1.16 -0.42 -4.38
N LEU A 41 -0.15 -0.16 -4.48
CA LEU A 41 -1.06 -0.12 -3.33
C LEU A 41 -1.89 -1.38 -3.25
N SER A 42 -2.20 -1.82 -2.02
CA SER A 42 -3.21 -2.84 -1.77
C SER A 42 -4.18 -2.32 -0.72
N THR A 43 -5.49 -2.49 -0.96
CA THR A 43 -6.51 -2.14 0.03
C THR A 43 -6.61 -3.27 1.04
N ILE A 44 -6.63 -2.95 2.34
CA ILE A 44 -6.76 -3.93 3.42
C ILE A 44 -7.99 -3.57 4.26
N VAL A 45 -8.87 -4.54 4.48
CA VAL A 45 -10.08 -4.38 5.31
C VAL A 45 -10.09 -5.48 6.36
N ASP A 46 -10.20 -5.11 7.63
CA ASP A 46 -10.16 -6.03 8.77
C ASP A 46 -8.96 -7.00 8.78
N GLY A 47 -7.80 -6.55 8.28
CA GLY A 47 -6.58 -7.37 8.19
C GLY A 47 -6.50 -8.29 6.98
N TYR A 48 -7.44 -8.21 6.04
CA TYR A 48 -7.43 -8.99 4.80
C TYR A 48 -7.17 -8.10 3.60
N TYR A 49 -6.34 -8.58 2.66
CA TYR A 49 -6.21 -7.93 1.35
C TYR A 49 -7.55 -7.97 0.61
N LEU A 50 -7.91 -6.87 -0.04
CA LEU A 50 -9.07 -6.80 -0.92
C LEU A 50 -8.62 -7.06 -2.36
N ASN A 51 -9.22 -8.04 -3.01
CA ASN A 51 -9.00 -8.33 -4.42
C ASN A 51 -9.75 -7.33 -5.31
N GLU A 52 -9.38 -7.23 -6.60
CA GLU A 52 -10.06 -6.34 -7.56
C GLU A 52 -11.55 -6.65 -7.74
N ASP A 53 -11.94 -7.92 -7.57
CA ASP A 53 -13.34 -8.36 -7.62
C ASP A 53 -14.13 -8.07 -6.32
N GLY A 54 -13.49 -7.42 -5.34
CA GLY A 54 -14.07 -7.09 -4.04
C GLY A 54 -14.11 -8.24 -3.04
N THR A 55 -13.55 -9.41 -3.38
CA THR A 55 -13.44 -10.53 -2.43
C THR A 55 -12.25 -10.35 -1.48
N ARG A 56 -12.28 -11.04 -0.34
CA ARG A 56 -11.16 -11.06 0.63
C ARG A 56 -10.10 -12.06 0.16
N GLY A 57 -8.88 -11.57 -0.04
CA GLY A 57 -7.66 -12.36 -0.20
C GLY A 57 -7.11 -12.85 1.14
N PRO A 58 -5.82 -13.23 1.18
CA PRO A 58 -5.16 -13.69 2.41
C PRO A 58 -5.19 -12.63 3.52
N HIS A 59 -5.13 -13.08 4.78
CA HIS A 59 -4.83 -12.18 5.89
C HIS A 59 -3.39 -11.67 5.76
N VAL A 60 -3.12 -10.41 6.13
CA VAL A 60 -1.80 -9.76 5.97
C VAL A 60 -0.66 -10.43 6.73
N LEU A 61 -0.99 -11.31 7.69
CA LEU A 61 -0.01 -12.10 8.46
C LEU A 61 0.26 -13.48 7.85
N ASP A 62 -0.58 -13.92 6.92
CA ASP A 62 -0.55 -15.29 6.39
C ASP A 62 0.21 -15.40 5.06
N GLY A 63 0.47 -14.28 4.38
CA GLY A 63 1.18 -14.27 3.11
C GLY A 63 1.31 -12.88 2.48
N PRO A 64 2.09 -12.77 1.38
CA PRO A 64 2.24 -11.51 0.65
C PRO A 64 0.90 -11.06 0.02
N PRO A 65 0.81 -9.79 -0.41
CA PRO A 65 -0.34 -9.32 -1.18
C PRO A 65 -0.60 -10.21 -2.41
N PRO A 66 -1.87 -10.34 -2.85
CA PRO A 66 -2.17 -10.94 -4.15
C PRO A 66 -1.38 -10.24 -5.26
N ILE A 67 -0.88 -11.01 -6.22
CA ILE A 67 -0.30 -10.42 -7.44
C ILE A 67 -1.45 -9.73 -8.17
N GLN A 68 -1.33 -8.41 -8.34
CA GLN A 68 -2.23 -7.57 -9.12
C GLN A 68 -1.87 -7.68 -10.60
#